data_AF-D5STP7-F1
#
_entry.id   AF-D5STP7-F1
#
_cell.length_a   1.000
_cell.length_b   1.000
_cell.length_c   1.000
_cell.angle_alpha   90.00
_cell.angle_beta   90.00
_cell.angle_gamma   90.00
#
_symmetry.space_group_name_H-M   'P 1'
#
loop_
_entity.id
_entity.type
_entity.pdbx_description
1 polymer ?
#
loop_
_entity_poly.entity_id
_entity_poly.type
_entity_poly.pdbx_seq_one_letter_code
_entity_poly.pdbx_strand_id
1 'polypeptide(L)'
;MTTESITIYVGQWNNRDYVFSLEKEEAESLVNAHFAFGDPLEDEYALGNYWATGDNAEGWRIVERKISVPVIKVHIKISEDGGTSHVTWRCPSCKQPYSDDWEANDELPTLLACGCETTSKYLLGVS
;
A
#
# COMPACT_ATOMS: atom_id res chain seq x y z
N MET A 1 -4.93 -19.51 8.92
CA MET A 1 -4.83 -18.18 8.30
C MET A 1 -5.86 -18.16 7.19
N THR A 2 -6.87 -17.30 7.30
CA THR A 2 -7.86 -17.12 6.24
C THR A 2 -7.26 -16.24 5.15
N THR A 3 -7.69 -16.46 3.91
CA THR A 3 -7.33 -15.61 2.78
C THR A 3 -8.60 -15.01 2.21
N GLU A 4 -8.51 -13.78 1.74
CA GLU A 4 -9.62 -13.06 1.12
C GLU A 4 -9.20 -12.55 -0.26
N SER A 5 -10.14 -12.63 -1.21
CA SER A 5 -9.96 -12.02 -2.52
C SER A 5 -10.42 -10.57 -2.44
N ILE A 6 -9.49 -9.64 -2.60
CA ILE A 6 -9.76 -8.21 -2.60
C ILE A 6 -9.36 -7.57 -3.92
N THR A 7 -9.95 -6.42 -4.21
CA THR A 7 -9.45 -5.52 -5.25
C THR A 7 -8.47 -4.54 -4.62
N ILE A 8 -7.36 -4.29 -5.31
CA ILE A 8 -6.40 -3.24 -4.97
C ILE A 8 -6.13 -2.38 -6.20
N TYR A 9 -5.68 -1.16 -5.98
CA TYR A 9 -5.22 -0.25 -7.00
C TYR A 9 -3.73 -0.05 -6.86
N VAL A 10 -3.01 -0.21 -7.97
CA VAL A 10 -1.53 -0.17 -7.98
C VAL A 10 -1.07 0.96 -8.88
N GLY A 11 -0.26 1.86 -8.33
CA GLY A 11 0.44 2.89 -9.09
C GLY A 11 1.67 2.31 -9.77
N GLN A 12 1.73 2.43 -11.10
CA GLN A 12 2.74 1.78 -11.94
C GLN A 12 3.43 2.72 -12.90
N TRP A 13 4.70 2.43 -13.15
CA TRP A 13 5.49 2.99 -14.24
C TRP A 13 6.18 1.85 -15.00
N ASN A 14 5.99 1.78 -16.32
CA ASN A 14 6.59 0.74 -17.19
C ASN A 14 6.42 -0.69 -16.64
N ASN A 15 5.21 -1.06 -16.22
CA ASN A 15 4.83 -2.36 -15.63
C ASN A 15 5.53 -2.70 -14.30
N ARG A 16 6.21 -1.74 -13.66
CA ARG A 16 6.74 -1.88 -12.31
C ARG A 16 5.79 -1.23 -11.32
N ASP A 17 5.50 -1.96 -10.24
CA ASP A 17 4.65 -1.49 -9.13
C ASP A 17 5.47 -0.59 -8.19
N TYR A 18 4.89 0.54 -7.77
CA TYR A 18 5.53 1.50 -6.85
C TYR A 18 4.71 1.71 -5.58
N VAL A 19 3.41 1.93 -5.73
CA VAL A 19 2.48 2.14 -4.62
C VAL A 19 1.24 1.26 -4.78
N PHE A 20 0.52 1.02 -3.69
CA PHE A 20 -0.73 0.27 -3.69
C PHE A 20 -1.69 0.84 -2.64
N SER A 21 -2.99 0.76 -2.90
CA SER A 21 -4.05 1.09 -1.95
C SER A 21 -5.30 0.23 -2.22
N LEU A 22 -6.23 0.20 -1.26
CA LEU A 22 -7.59 -0.33 -1.41
C LEU A 22 -8.50 0.60 -2.23
N GLU A 23 -8.19 1.91 -2.28
CA GLU A 23 -8.96 2.95 -2.95
C GLU A 23 -8.17 3.52 -4.14
N LYS A 24 -8.88 3.87 -5.22
CA LYS A 24 -8.24 4.32 -6.45
C LYS A 24 -7.62 5.70 -6.28
N GLU A 25 -8.39 6.63 -5.72
CA GLU A 25 -8.01 8.03 -5.51
C GLU A 25 -6.83 8.14 -4.54
N GLU A 26 -6.80 7.27 -3.52
CA GLU A 26 -5.66 7.18 -2.62
C GLU A 26 -4.42 6.66 -3.34
N ALA A 27 -4.53 5.63 -4.19
CA ALA A 27 -3.39 5.18 -5.01
C ALA A 27 -2.85 6.30 -5.91
N GLU A 28 -3.71 7.14 -6.50
CA GLU A 28 -3.30 8.33 -7.28
C GLU A 28 -2.56 9.34 -6.40
N SER A 29 -3.09 9.63 -5.22
CA SER A 29 -2.46 10.53 -4.23
C SER A 29 -1.07 10.01 -3.82
N LEU A 30 -0.96 8.71 -3.54
CA LEU A 30 0.31 8.06 -3.18
C LEU A 30 1.32 8.12 -4.32
N VAL A 31 0.91 7.96 -5.59
CA VAL A 31 1.81 8.17 -6.74
C VAL A 31 2.34 9.60 -6.75
N ASN A 32 1.48 10.60 -6.62
CA ASN A 32 1.89 12.01 -6.66
C ASN A 32 2.84 12.38 -5.51
N ALA A 33 2.74 11.69 -4.36
CA ALA A 33 3.62 11.88 -3.20
C ALA A 33 4.89 11.01 -3.23
N HIS A 34 4.99 10.04 -4.16
CA HIS A 34 6.10 9.11 -4.23
C HIS A 34 7.36 9.81 -4.75
N PHE A 35 8.53 9.50 -4.19
CA PHE A 35 9.81 10.14 -4.56
C PHE A 35 10.16 10.03 -6.06
N ALA A 36 9.63 9.01 -6.73
CA ALA A 36 9.85 8.77 -8.15
C ALA A 36 8.93 9.60 -9.07
N PHE A 37 7.94 10.31 -8.53
CA PHE A 37 7.08 11.21 -9.30
C PHE A 37 7.70 12.60 -9.34
N GLY A 38 8.12 13.05 -10.52
CA GLY A 38 8.87 14.30 -10.69
C GLY A 38 9.43 14.48 -12.10
N ASP A 39 10.18 15.55 -12.34
CA ASP A 39 10.88 15.74 -13.61
C ASP A 39 12.26 15.04 -13.57
N PRO A 40 12.52 14.04 -14.44
CA PRO A 40 13.81 13.35 -14.51
C PRO A 40 15.00 14.27 -14.88
N LEU A 41 14.75 15.47 -15.41
CA LEU A 41 15.78 16.47 -15.68
C LEU A 41 16.20 17.24 -14.42
N GLU A 42 15.34 17.27 -13.40
CA GLU A 42 15.57 17.97 -12.12
C GLU A 42 15.98 17.01 -10.99
N ASP A 43 15.51 15.76 -11.03
CA ASP A 43 15.78 14.72 -10.03
C ASP A 43 16.15 13.39 -10.71
N GLU A 44 17.33 12.84 -10.40
CA GLU A 44 17.83 11.57 -10.96
C GLU A 44 17.01 10.34 -10.54
N TYR A 45 16.21 10.46 -9.48
CA TYR A 45 15.34 9.38 -9.00
C TYR A 45 13.92 9.47 -9.58
N ALA A 46 13.57 10.59 -10.24
CA ALA A 46 12.28 10.78 -10.85
C ALA A 46 12.16 10.00 -12.17
N LEU A 47 10.97 9.45 -12.40
CA LEU A 47 10.62 8.71 -13.62
C LEU A 47 9.80 9.58 -14.58
N GLY A 48 8.96 10.45 -14.02
CA GLY A 48 8.10 11.37 -14.76
C GLY A 48 7.02 11.97 -13.86
N ASN A 49 6.44 13.08 -14.30
CA ASN A 49 5.40 13.84 -13.60
C ASN A 49 4.08 13.87 -14.38
N TYR A 50 3.85 12.86 -15.22
CA TYR A 50 2.70 12.79 -16.11
C TYR A 50 2.03 11.40 -16.10
N TRP A 51 0.73 11.42 -16.37
CA TRP A 51 -0.11 10.23 -16.47
C TRP A 51 -0.16 9.74 -17.91
N ALA A 52 -0.17 8.41 -18.08
CA ALA A 52 -0.26 7.82 -19.41
C ALA A 52 -1.65 8.07 -20.05
N THR A 53 -1.66 8.47 -21.32
CA THR A 53 -2.89 8.87 -22.05
C THR A 53 -3.48 7.78 -22.96
N GLY A 54 -3.03 6.54 -22.82
CA GLY A 54 -3.51 5.38 -23.57
C GLY A 54 -2.68 4.15 -23.23
N ASP A 55 -3.08 2.94 -23.62
CA ASP A 55 -2.52 1.66 -23.08
C ASP A 55 -1.00 1.47 -23.29
N ASN A 56 -0.43 2.07 -24.33
CA ASN A 56 0.98 1.94 -24.68
C ASN A 56 1.79 3.23 -24.46
N ALA A 57 1.17 4.29 -23.96
CA ALA A 57 1.86 5.53 -23.65
C ALA A 57 2.80 5.35 -22.44
N GLU A 58 3.93 6.04 -22.43
CA GLU A 58 4.70 6.20 -21.21
C GLU A 58 3.93 7.09 -20.22
N GLY A 59 4.18 6.90 -18.93
CA GLY A 59 3.52 7.65 -17.86
C GLY A 59 3.05 6.77 -16.72
N TRP A 60 2.68 7.42 -15.63
CA TRP A 60 2.05 6.77 -14.48
C TRP A 60 0.68 6.22 -14.84
N ARG A 61 0.31 5.10 -14.19
CA ARG A 61 -0.99 4.45 -14.34
C ARG A 61 -1.48 3.94 -13.01
N ILE A 62 -2.81 3.92 -12.84
CA ILE A 62 -3.45 3.14 -11.79
C ILE A 62 -4.05 1.89 -12.42
N VAL A 63 -3.61 0.74 -11.93
CA VAL A 63 -4.07 -0.57 -12.40
C VAL A 63 -4.87 -1.24 -11.29
N GLU A 64 -6.13 -1.57 -11.59
CA GLU A 64 -6.95 -2.41 -10.73
C GLU A 64 -6.47 -3.87 -10.80
N ARG A 65 -6.24 -4.50 -9.64
CA ARG A 65 -5.84 -5.90 -9.54
C ARG A 65 -6.64 -6.62 -8.47
N LYS A 66 -7.16 -7.80 -8.82
CA LYS A 66 -7.70 -8.74 -7.83
C LYS A 66 -6.60 -9.63 -7.32
N ILE A 67 -6.43 -9.66 -5.99
CA ILE A 67 -5.40 -10.46 -5.33
C ILE A 67 -6.01 -11.25 -4.17
N SER A 68 -5.40 -12.41 -3.88
CA SER A 68 -5.69 -13.17 -2.67
C SER A 68 -4.68 -12.76 -1.60
N VAL A 69 -5.17 -12.20 -0.50
CA VAL A 69 -4.33 -11.73 0.62
C VAL A 69 -4.63 -12.51 1.89
N PRO A 70 -3.61 -12.90 2.67
CA PRO A 70 -3.85 -13.44 3.99
C PRO A 70 -4.37 -12.35 4.94
N VAL A 71 -5.40 -12.68 5.69
CA VAL A 71 -5.99 -11.79 6.69
C VAL A 71 -5.29 -11.97 8.03
N ILE A 72 -4.77 -10.88 8.56
CA ILE A 72 -4.22 -10.79 9.91
C ILE A 72 -5.27 -10.12 10.79
N LYS A 73 -5.94 -10.93 11.61
CA LYS A 73 -6.85 -10.41 12.63
C LYS A 73 -6.03 -9.77 13.73
N VAL A 74 -6.25 -8.48 13.97
CA VAL A 74 -5.67 -7.74 15.09
C VAL A 74 -6.78 -7.16 15.95
N HIS A 75 -6.49 -7.04 17.23
CA HIS A 75 -7.29 -6.28 18.16
C HIS A 75 -6.57 -4.96 18.40
N ILE A 76 -7.07 -3.89 17.76
CA ILE A 76 -6.58 -2.54 18.04
C ILE A 76 -7.34 -2.04 19.27
N LYS A 77 -6.60 -1.58 20.27
CA LYS A 77 -7.16 -0.87 21.42
C LYS A 77 -6.67 0.56 21.37
N ILE A 78 -7.50 1.43 20.80
CA ILE A 78 -7.23 2.87 20.77
C ILE A 78 -7.57 3.45 22.14
N SER A 79 -6.63 4.20 22.72
CA SER A 79 -6.87 4.87 24.00
C SER A 79 -7.85 6.03 23.80
N GLU A 80 -8.85 6.13 24.69
CA GLU A 80 -9.93 7.14 24.59
C GLU A 80 -9.43 8.59 24.72
N ASP A 81 -8.17 8.78 25.11
CA ASP A 81 -7.50 10.08 25.22
C ASP A 81 -6.95 10.60 23.87
N GLY A 82 -7.21 9.92 22.77
CA GLY A 82 -6.72 10.30 21.44
C GLY A 82 -5.23 10.00 21.23
N GLY A 83 -4.66 9.13 22.07
CA GLY A 83 -3.27 8.70 21.95
C GLY A 83 -3.00 7.79 20.75
N THR A 84 -1.75 7.80 20.30
CA THR A 84 -1.22 6.88 19.29
C THR A 84 -1.32 5.43 19.78
N SER A 85 -1.89 4.57 18.97
CA SER A 85 -1.98 3.12 19.21
C SER A 85 -0.87 2.41 18.47
N HIS A 86 -0.10 1.59 19.17
CA HIS A 86 0.96 0.79 18.53
C HIS A 86 0.39 -0.53 18.04
N VAL A 87 0.28 -0.70 16.72
CA VAL A 87 -0.08 -1.98 16.11
C VAL A 87 1.18 -2.79 15.89
N THR A 88 1.33 -3.88 16.64
CA THR A 88 2.42 -4.84 16.42
C THR A 88 1.90 -6.06 15.70
N TRP A 89 2.56 -6.45 14.61
CA TRP A 89 2.25 -7.67 13.87
C TRP A 89 3.52 -8.46 13.57
N ARG A 90 3.36 -9.73 13.18
CA ARG A 90 4.46 -10.60 12.78
C ARG A 90 4.17 -11.17 11.41
N CYS A 91 5.10 -10.98 10.47
CA CYS A 91 4.95 -11.53 9.13
C CYS A 91 4.82 -13.06 9.21
N PRO A 92 3.75 -13.65 8.64
CA PRO A 92 3.54 -15.08 8.74
C PRO A 92 4.51 -15.90 7.87
N SER A 93 5.13 -15.31 6.85
CA SER A 93 6.18 -15.97 6.06
C SER A 93 7.52 -15.93 6.80
N CYS A 94 8.16 -14.76 6.91
CA CYS A 94 9.53 -14.64 7.43
C CYS A 94 9.63 -14.54 8.97
N LYS A 95 8.51 -14.45 9.67
CA LYS A 95 8.43 -14.31 11.14
C LYS A 95 9.04 -13.02 11.72
N GLN A 96 9.43 -12.06 10.90
CA GLN A 96 9.90 -10.75 11.36
C GLN A 96 8.76 -9.97 12.04
N PRO A 97 9.02 -9.36 13.21
CA PRO A 97 8.08 -8.44 13.84
C PRO A 97 8.10 -7.08 13.13
N TYR A 98 6.94 -6.44 13.07
CA TYR A 98 6.74 -5.09 12.57
C TYR A 98 5.84 -4.35 13.55
N SER A 99 6.03 -3.04 13.65
CA SER A 99 5.22 -2.15 14.48
C SER A 99 4.95 -0.87 13.72
N ASP A 100 3.68 -0.48 13.68
CA ASP A 100 3.25 0.79 13.11
C ASP A 100 2.45 1.57 14.17
N ASP A 101 2.62 2.88 14.13
CA ASP A 101 1.94 3.83 14.99
C ASP A 101 0.65 4.26 14.29
N TRP A 102 -0.48 4.04 14.95
CA TRP A 102 -1.80 4.33 14.40
C TRP A 102 -2.48 5.44 15.17
N GLU A 103 -3.07 6.37 14.45
CA GLU A 103 -3.88 7.44 15.00
C GLU A 103 -5.35 7.01 15.10
N ALA A 104 -6.14 7.75 15.88
CA ALA A 104 -7.55 7.41 16.13
C ALA A 104 -8.43 7.45 14.87
N ASN A 105 -7.97 8.14 13.82
CA ASN A 105 -8.60 8.32 12.52
C ASN A 105 -8.06 7.36 11.44
N ASP A 106 -7.09 6.49 11.76
CA ASP A 106 -6.65 5.49 10.79
C ASP A 106 -7.75 4.44 10.56
N GLU A 107 -8.02 4.15 9.28
CA GLU A 107 -9.12 3.29 8.88
C GLU A 107 -8.69 1.82 8.74
N LEU A 108 -9.61 0.93 9.13
CA LEU A 108 -9.53 -0.50 8.89
C LEU A 108 -10.51 -0.93 7.79
N PRO A 109 -10.17 -1.94 6.96
CA PRO A 109 -8.93 -2.70 6.99
C PRO A 109 -7.78 -1.97 6.28
N THR A 110 -6.53 -2.24 6.66
CA THR A 110 -5.35 -1.67 5.96
C THR A 110 -4.51 -2.74 5.27
N LEU A 111 -3.86 -2.36 4.15
CA LEU A 111 -2.95 -3.23 3.42
C LEU A 111 -1.51 -3.03 3.86
N LEU A 112 -0.88 -4.12 4.30
CA LEU A 112 0.52 -4.15 4.71
C LEU A 112 1.35 -4.99 3.75
N ALA A 113 2.64 -4.69 3.62
CA ALA A 113 3.58 -5.49 2.85
C ALA A 113 4.81 -5.84 3.70
N CYS A 114 5.30 -7.07 3.54
CA CYS A 114 6.61 -7.48 4.07
C CYS A 114 7.63 -7.51 2.93
N GLY A 115 8.80 -6.89 3.11
CA GLY A 115 9.89 -6.94 2.12
C GLY A 115 10.50 -8.34 1.91
N CYS A 116 10.15 -9.31 2.76
CA CYS A 116 10.63 -10.70 2.69
C CYS A 116 10.11 -11.49 1.49
N GLU A 117 8.91 -11.15 1.03
CA GLU A 117 8.30 -11.70 -0.17
C GLU A 117 7.78 -10.49 -0.92
N THR A 118 8.47 -10.08 -1.98
CA THR A 118 8.18 -8.88 -2.79
C THR A 118 6.73 -8.77 -3.25
N THR A 119 5.94 -9.85 -3.16
CA THR A 119 4.54 -9.95 -3.56
C THR A 119 3.54 -10.12 -2.42
N SER A 120 3.95 -10.38 -1.18
CA SER A 120 3.02 -10.79 -0.12
C SER A 120 2.46 -9.58 0.62
N LYS A 121 1.25 -9.19 0.18
CA LYS A 121 0.40 -8.20 0.85
C LYS A 121 -0.49 -8.90 1.88
N TYR A 122 -0.73 -8.25 3.00
CA TYR A 122 -1.51 -8.73 4.12
C TYR A 122 -2.61 -7.73 4.43
N LEU A 123 -3.81 -8.21 4.72
CA LEU A 123 -4.93 -7.36 5.10
C LEU A 123 -5.09 -7.39 6.62
N LEU A 124 -5.00 -6.21 7.24
CA LEU A 124 -5.09 -6.05 8.68
C LEU A 124 -6.51 -5.64 9.08
N GLY A 125 -7.09 -6.29 10.09
CA GLY A 125 -8.29 -5.81 10.80
C GLY A 125 -9.65 -6.03 10.13
N VAL A 126 -9.79 -7.12 9.38
CA VAL A 126 -11.14 -7.60 8.98
C VAL A 126 -11.78 -8.27 10.20
N SER A 127 -12.94 -7.76 10.63
CA SER A 127 -13.72 -8.34 11.75
C SER A 127 -14.39 -9.65 11.34
#